data_AF-D7MGX8-F1
#
_entry.id   AF-D7MGX8-F1
#
_cell.length_a   1.000
_cell.length_b   1.000
_cell.length_c   1.000
_cell.angle_alpha   90.00
_cell.angle_beta   90.00
_cell.angle_gamma   90.00
#
_symmetry.space_group_name_H-M   'P 1'
#
loop_
_entity.id
_entity.type
_entity.pdbx_description
1 polymer ?
#
loop_
_entity_poly.entity_id
_entity_poly.type
_entity_poly.pdbx_seq_one_letter_code
_entity_poly.pdbx_strand_id
1 'polypeptide(L)' 'MYGSKFDIRFPALPCSILSVDAMDISGELLCDVKHDIIKRRLDSNGNTLRGKT' A
#
# COMPACT_ATOMS: atom_id res chain seq x y z
N MET A 1 1.75 15.06 -15.29
CA MET A 1 2.26 13.71 -14.96
C MET A 1 1.11 12.94 -14.33
N TYR A 2 0.59 11.92 -15.00
CA TYR A 2 -0.61 11.19 -14.62
C TYR A 2 -0.26 10.09 -13.60
N GLY A 3 -0.21 10.46 -12.31
CA GLY A 3 -0.16 9.47 -11.23
C GLY A 3 -1.58 9.04 -10.88
N SER A 4 -1.97 7.82 -11.24
CA SER A 4 -3.24 7.23 -10.79
C SER A 4 -3.15 6.89 -9.32
N LYS A 5 -4.09 7.40 -8.50
CA LYS A 5 -4.15 7.05 -7.08
C LYS A 5 -4.86 5.71 -6.91
N PHE A 6 -4.17 4.73 -6.33
CA PHE A 6 -4.71 3.41 -6.06
C PHE A 6 -4.75 3.17 -4.55
N ASP A 7 -5.97 3.17 -3.99
CA ASP A 7 -6.21 2.91 -2.57
C ASP A 7 -6.79 1.50 -2.38
N ILE A 8 -6.04 0.62 -1.73
CA ILE A 8 -6.44 -0.76 -1.42
C ILE A 8 -6.56 -0.92 0.10
N ARG A 9 -7.56 -1.68 0.56
CA ARG A 9 -7.73 -2.01 1.99
C ARG A 9 -7.50 -3.49 2.24
N PHE A 10 -6.74 -3.79 3.29
CA PHE A 10 -6.50 -5.14 3.78
C PHE A 10 -7.09 -5.28 5.21
N PRO A 11 -8.35 -5.68 5.36
CA PRO A 11 -9.07 -5.61 6.64
C PRO A 11 -8.53 -6.55 7.73
N ALA A 12 -7.75 -7.57 7.37
CA ALA A 12 -7.26 -8.60 8.30
C ALA A 12 -5.74 -8.80 8.27
N LEU A 13 -4.97 -7.86 7.70
CA LEU A 13 -3.50 -7.97 7.60
C LEU A 13 -2.80 -6.73 8.18
N PRO A 14 -1.76 -6.91 9.02
CA PRO A 14 -0.96 -5.80 9.53
C PRO A 14 -0.04 -5.23 8.43
N CYS A 15 0.22 -3.92 8.47
CA CYS A 15 1.08 -3.27 7.47
C CYS A 15 2.52 -3.79 7.44
N SER A 16 3.00 -4.39 8.54
CA SER A 16 4.37 -4.92 8.66
C SER A 16 4.64 -6.15 7.79
N ILE A 17 3.61 -6.87 7.37
CA ILE A 17 3.75 -8.08 6.53
C ILE A 17 3.28 -7.84 5.09
N LEU A 18 2.85 -6.62 4.75
CA LEU A 18 2.45 -6.27 3.39
C LEU A 18 3.68 -5.90 2.57
N SER A 19 3.88 -6.57 1.44
CA SER A 19 4.78 -6.15 0.36
C SER A 19 3.97 -5.75 -0.87
N VAL A 20 4.58 -4.98 -1.78
CA VAL A 20 3.97 -4.60 -3.06
C VAL A 20 4.98 -4.92 -4.14
N ASP A 21 4.56 -5.69 -5.13
CA ASP A 21 5.33 -6.00 -6.32
C ASP A 21 4.61 -5.39 -7.53
N ALA A 22 5.38 -4.92 -8.51
CA ALA A 22 4.84 -4.32 -9.73
C ALA A 22 5.38 -5.07 -10.94
N MET A 23 4.48 -5.45 -11.85
CA MET A 23 4.83 -6.03 -13.14
C MET A 23 4.25 -5.17 -14.24
N ASP A 24 5.06 -4.83 -15.23
CA ASP A 24 4.59 -4.10 -16.40
C ASP A 24 4.18 -5.05 -17.55
N ILE A 25 3.69 -4.48 -18.66
CA ILE A 25 3.26 -5.28 -19.82
C ILE A 25 4.42 -5.97 -20.55
N SER A 26 5.66 -5.55 -20.32
CA SER A 26 6.86 -6.19 -20.88
C SER A 26 7.22 -7.46 -20.11
N GLY A 27 6.65 -7.64 -18.91
CA GLY A 27 6.93 -8.75 -18.00
C GLY A 27 8.07 -8.46 -17.03
N GLU A 28 8.57 -7.23 -16.98
CA GLU A 28 9.55 -6.82 -15.98
C GLU A 28 8.89 -6.78 -14.60
N LEU A 29 9.52 -7.43 -13.61
CA LEU A 29 9.04 -7.50 -12.24
C LEU A 29 9.95 -6.68 -11.30
N LEU A 30 9.34 -5.73 -10.61
CA LEU A 30 9.96 -5.02 -9.49
C LEU A 30 9.37 -5.54 -8.18
N CYS A 31 10.19 -6.24 -7.40
CA CYS A 31 9.79 -6.77 -6.11
C CYS A 31 10.01 -5.76 -4.97
N ASP A 32 9.17 -5.82 -3.95
CA ASP A 32 9.27 -5.04 -2.70
C ASP A 32 9.42 -3.53 -2.95
N VAL A 33 8.54 -2.99 -3.79
CA VAL A 33 8.46 -1.55 -4.06
C VAL A 33 8.16 -0.81 -2.77
N LYS A 34 8.98 0.21 -2.47
CA LYS A 34 8.84 1.05 -1.26
C LYS A 34 8.64 2.53 -1.54
N HIS A 35 9.08 3.00 -2.72
CA HIS A 35 8.94 4.41 -3.08
C HIS A 35 7.47 4.72 -3.40
N ASP A 36 7.03 5.93 -3.04
CA ASP A 36 5.67 6.43 -3.34
C ASP A 36 4.51 5.52 -2.87
N ILE A 37 4.77 4.64 -1.89
CA ILE A 37 3.77 3.76 -1.27
C ILE A 37 3.58 4.17 0.17
N ILE A 38 2.34 4.48 0.54
CA ILE A 38 1.97 4.88 1.90
C ILE A 38 1.10 3.79 2.51
N LYS A 39 1.63 3.07 3.50
CA LYS A 39 0.88 2.07 4.27
C LYS A 39 0.29 2.73 5.51
N ARG A 40 -1.03 2.73 5.63
CA ARG A 40 -1.73 3.25 6.82
C ARG A 40 -2.52 2.15 7.48
N ARG A 41 -2.33 2.00 8.79
CA ARG A 41 -3.17 1.10 9.58
C ARG A 41 -4.57 1.71 9.73
N LEU A 42 -5.59 0.90 9.51
CA LEU A 42 -6.98 1.29 9.66
C LEU A 42 -7.56 0.72 10.96
N ASP A 43 -8.54 1.40 11.54
CA ASP A 43 -9.40 0.87 12.59
C ASP A 43 -10.46 -0.08 12.02
N SER A 44 -11.28 -0.68 12.89
CA SER A 44 -12.38 -1.58 12.50
C SER A 44 -13.47 -0.89 11.65
N ASN A 45 -13.53 0.43 11.68
CA ASN A 45 -14.49 1.23 10.92
C ASN A 45 -13.89 1.70 9.57
N GLY A 46 -12.65 1.33 9.27
CA GLY A 46 -11.95 1.71 8.05
C GLY A 46 -11.34 3.11 8.07
N ASN A 47 -11.26 3.77 9.24
CA ASN A 47 -10.61 5.06 9.39
C ASN A 47 -9.11 4.90 9.61
N THR A 48 -8.33 5.85 9.11
CA THR A 48 -6.89 5.86 9.36
C THR A 48 -6.59 6.13 10.83
N LEU A 49 -5.80 5.27 11.44
CA LEU A 49 -5.29 5.51 12.79
C LEU A 49 -4.34 6.70 12.70
N ARG A 50 -4.79 7.88 13.14
CA ARG A 50 -3.93 9.06 13.28
C ARG A 50 -2.92 8.72 14.36
N GLY A 51 -1.67 8.47 13.97
CA GLY A 51 -0.57 8.38 14.91
C GLY A 51 -0.56 9.67 15.73
N LYS A 52 -0.73 9.54 17.04
CA LYS A 52 -0.37 10.61 17.96
C LYS A 52 1.14 10.82 17.79
N THR A 53 1.52 12.10 17.65
CA THR A 53 2.87 12.63 17.41
C THR A 53 4.01 11.78 17.95
#